data_AF-V5EQY3-F1
#
_entry.id   AF-V5EQY3-F1
#
_cell.length_a   1.000
_cell.length_b   1.000
_cell.length_c   1.000
_cell.angle_alpha   90.00
_cell.angle_beta   90.00
_cell.angle_gamma   90.00
#
_symmetry.space_group_name_H-M   'P 1'
#
loop_
_entity.id
_entity.type
_entity.pdbx_description
1 polymer ?
#
loop_
_entity_poly.entity_id
_entity_poly.type
_entity_poly.pdbx_seq_one_letter_code
_entity_poly.pdbx_strand_id
1 'polypeptide(L)'
;MMITSLPATSTAAVIPTPSSPLLLTLFDEATSWNRLVGRISAWLCALLYITSRIPQIWENHIRRSVAGLSILLFIAAFTGNLLYTISVLTNPSASGEGSRAYLQESLPFLLGSGGTLVFDLIIVAQWMAWRKKGVALA
;
A
#
# COMPACT_ATOMS: atom_id res chain seq x y z
N MET A 1 -44.27 -5.35 9.48
CA MET A 1 -42.97 -4.68 9.52
C MET A 1 -42.05 -5.41 8.54
N MET A 2 -42.10 -5.02 7.26
CA MET A 2 -41.33 -5.61 6.17
C MET A 2 -40.07 -4.77 5.99
N ILE A 3 -38.90 -5.35 6.26
CA ILE A 3 -37.61 -4.79 5.85
C ILE A 3 -37.29 -5.34 4.46
N THR A 4 -37.47 -4.52 3.45
CA THR A 4 -37.11 -4.79 2.06
C THR A 4 -35.59 -4.85 1.93
N SER A 5 -35.05 -6.01 1.60
CA SER A 5 -33.66 -6.18 1.19
C SER A 5 -33.41 -5.50 -0.15
N LEU A 6 -32.53 -4.51 -0.18
CA LEU A 6 -31.97 -3.98 -1.43
C LEU A 6 -31.15 -5.09 -2.13
N PRO A 7 -31.34 -5.35 -3.43
CA PRO A 7 -30.42 -6.17 -4.18
C PRO A 7 -29.13 -5.36 -4.42
N ALA A 8 -27.98 -5.99 -4.15
CA ALA A 8 -26.68 -5.48 -4.57
C ALA A 8 -26.61 -5.58 -6.10
N THR A 9 -27.03 -4.52 -6.79
CA THR A 9 -26.77 -4.34 -8.22
C THR A 9 -25.29 -4.00 -8.40
N SER A 10 -24.43 -5.00 -8.25
CA SER A 10 -23.11 -4.99 -8.86
C SER A 10 -23.30 -5.29 -10.34
N THR A 11 -23.58 -4.25 -11.13
CA THR A 11 -23.46 -4.32 -12.58
C THR A 11 -21.96 -4.47 -12.89
N ALA A 12 -21.45 -5.69 -12.79
CA ALA A 12 -20.22 -6.04 -13.48
C ALA A 12 -20.52 -5.79 -14.97
N ALA A 13 -19.87 -4.78 -15.54
CA ALA A 13 -19.95 -4.52 -16.97
C ALA A 13 -19.58 -5.82 -17.69
N VAL A 14 -20.55 -6.42 -18.39
CA VAL A 14 -20.30 -7.57 -19.24
C VAL A 14 -19.40 -7.06 -20.37
N ILE A 15 -18.11 -7.35 -20.26
CA ILE A 15 -17.15 -7.08 -21.33
C ILE A 15 -17.63 -7.90 -22.54
N PRO A 16 -17.84 -7.27 -23.72
CA PRO A 16 -18.25 -8.00 -24.91
C PRO A 16 -17.20 -9.07 -25.22
N THR A 17 -17.56 -10.34 -25.15
CA THR A 17 -16.69 -11.43 -25.62
C THR A 17 -16.50 -11.25 -27.12
N PRO A 18 -15.28 -10.97 -27.59
CA PRO A 18 -15.07 -10.77 -28.99
C PRO A 18 -15.06 -12.09 -29.75
N SER A 19 -15.85 -12.15 -30.82
CA SER A 19 -16.03 -13.35 -31.64
C SER A 19 -15.01 -13.48 -32.77
N SER A 20 -14.18 -12.45 -33.04
CA SER A 20 -13.13 -12.52 -34.05
C SER A 20 -11.77 -12.89 -33.42
N PRO A 21 -11.06 -13.91 -33.96
CA PRO A 21 -9.81 -14.41 -33.38
C PRO A 21 -8.69 -13.37 -33.36
N LEU A 22 -8.66 -12.46 -34.36
CA LEU A 22 -7.70 -11.36 -34.43
C LEU A 22 -7.93 -10.34 -33.30
N LEU A 23 -9.18 -10.04 -32.98
CA LEU A 23 -9.49 -9.09 -31.93
C LEU A 23 -9.18 -9.72 -30.55
N LEU A 24 -9.45 -11.02 -30.37
CA LEU A 24 -9.06 -11.76 -29.16
C LEU A 24 -7.54 -11.70 -28.90
N THR A 25 -6.71 -11.91 -29.93
CA THR A 25 -5.24 -11.82 -29.78
C THR A 25 -4.77 -10.40 -29.50
N LEU A 26 -5.35 -9.38 -30.15
CA LEU A 26 -5.01 -7.98 -29.86
C LEU A 26 -5.38 -7.58 -28.43
N PHE A 27 -6.53 -8.05 -27.93
CA PHE A 27 -6.97 -7.75 -26.56
C PHE A 27 -6.13 -8.48 -25.52
N ASP A 28 -5.73 -9.73 -25.76
CA ASP A 28 -4.84 -10.47 -24.87
C ASP A 28 -3.45 -9.81 -24.81
N GLU A 29 -2.93 -9.37 -25.97
CA GLU A 29 -1.65 -8.67 -26.08
C GLU A 29 -1.67 -7.31 -25.35
N ALA A 30 -2.71 -6.50 -25.58
CA ALA A 30 -2.89 -5.23 -24.88
C ALA A 30 -3.08 -5.42 -23.36
N THR A 31 -3.79 -6.46 -22.94
CA THR A 31 -3.96 -6.80 -21.51
C THR A 31 -2.62 -7.19 -20.88
N SER A 32 -1.75 -7.87 -21.63
CA SER A 32 -0.41 -8.26 -21.18
C SER A 32 0.49 -7.04 -20.93
N TRP A 33 0.48 -6.05 -21.82
CA TRP A 33 1.28 -4.81 -21.65
C TRP A 33 0.81 -3.98 -20.48
N ASN A 34 -0.50 -3.80 -20.34
CA ASN A 34 -1.07 -3.07 -19.21
C ASN A 34 -0.68 -3.71 -17.87
N ARG A 35 -0.72 -5.05 -17.80
CA ARG A 35 -0.30 -5.79 -16.60
C ARG A 35 1.20 -5.66 -16.33
N LEU A 36 2.05 -5.71 -17.36
CA LEU A 36 3.49 -5.55 -17.21
C LEU A 36 3.85 -4.15 -16.68
N VAL A 37 3.31 -3.10 -17.29
CA VAL A 37 3.53 -1.71 -16.87
C VAL A 37 2.99 -1.48 -15.47
N GLY A 38 1.80 -2.00 -15.16
CA GLY A 38 1.21 -1.96 -13.82
C GLY A 38 2.10 -2.62 -12.77
N ARG A 39 2.69 -3.77 -13.09
CA ARG A 39 3.56 -4.49 -12.16
C ARG A 39 4.89 -3.79 -11.93
N ILE A 40 5.53 -3.29 -12.99
CA ILE A 40 6.79 -2.53 -12.88
C ILE A 40 6.56 -1.25 -12.07
N SER A 41 5.49 -0.50 -12.36
CA SER A 41 5.17 0.72 -11.64
C SER A 41 4.84 0.47 -10.16
N ALA A 42 4.15 -0.63 -9.83
CA ALA A 42 3.88 -1.02 -8.45
C ALA A 42 5.17 -1.32 -7.66
N TRP A 43 6.10 -2.07 -8.25
CA TRP A 43 7.40 -2.36 -7.63
C TRP A 43 8.27 -1.11 -7.49
N LEU A 44 8.32 -0.26 -8.51
CA LEU A 44 9.02 1.02 -8.46
C LEU A 44 8.44 1.92 -7.37
N CYS A 45 7.11 2.02 -7.29
CA CYS A 45 6.42 2.79 -6.26
C CYS A 45 6.76 2.26 -4.86
N ALA A 46 6.71 0.94 -4.64
CA ALA A 46 7.06 0.33 -3.36
C ALA A 46 8.50 0.67 -2.95
N LEU A 47 9.45 0.57 -3.87
CA LEU A 47 10.85 0.93 -3.63
C LEU A 47 11.02 2.40 -3.31
N LEU A 48 10.42 3.30 -4.10
CA LEU A 48 10.48 4.74 -3.87
C LEU A 48 9.84 5.12 -2.54
N TYR A 49 8.73 4.47 -2.18
CA TYR A 49 8.01 4.77 -0.95
C TYR A 49 8.83 4.36 0.28
N ILE A 50 9.38 3.14 0.30
CA ILE A 50 10.29 2.69 1.35
C ILE A 50 11.54 3.58 1.42
N THR A 51 12.17 3.81 0.27
CA THR A 51 13.42 4.58 0.20
C THR A 51 13.19 6.01 0.68
N SER A 52 12.05 6.63 0.42
CA SER A 52 11.74 8.00 0.87
C SER A 52 11.83 8.18 2.40
N ARG A 53 11.61 7.12 3.18
CA ARG A 53 11.66 7.16 4.65
C ARG A 53 13.08 7.13 5.20
N ILE A 54 14.02 6.52 4.47
CA ILE A 54 15.40 6.33 4.93
C ILE A 54 16.16 7.67 5.06
N PRO A 55 16.17 8.58 4.07
CA PRO A 55 16.78 9.90 4.19
C PRO A 55 16.20 10.72 5.34
N GLN A 56 14.88 10.63 5.55
CA GLN A 56 14.22 11.33 6.65
C GLN A 56 14.70 10.83 8.01
N ILE A 57 14.78 9.50 8.20
CA ILE A 57 15.30 8.88 9.44
C ILE A 57 16.75 9.28 9.68
N TRP A 58 17.56 9.33 8.61
CA TRP A 58 18.96 9.70 8.67
C TRP A 58 19.15 11.16 9.10
N GLU A 59 18.45 12.10 8.45
CA GLU A 59 18.53 13.51 8.83
C GLU A 59 18.05 13.76 10.25
N ASN A 60 16.93 13.14 10.64
CA ASN A 60 16.42 13.21 12.01
C ASN A 60 17.49 12.73 13.01
N HIS A 61 18.20 11.65 12.70
CA HIS A 61 19.29 11.12 13.54
C HIS A 61 20.47 12.08 13.68
N ILE A 62 20.91 12.70 12.57
CA ILE A 62 22.01 13.68 12.58
C ILE A 62 21.62 14.93 13.36
N ARG A 63 20.44 15.48 13.09
CA ARG A 63 19.96 16.72 13.74
C ARG A 63 19.60 16.51 15.21
N ARG A 64 19.38 15.26 15.65
CA ARG A 64 18.84 14.90 16.97
C ARG A 64 17.59 15.68 17.34
N SER A 65 16.80 16.03 16.34
CA SER A 65 15.58 16.82 16.46
C SER A 65 14.64 16.44 15.32
N VAL A 66 13.36 16.50 15.62
CA VAL A 66 12.24 16.31 14.68
C VAL A 66 11.42 17.60 14.57
N ALA A 67 12.01 18.75 14.91
CA ALA A 67 11.39 20.05 14.74
C ALA A 67 11.05 20.31 13.26
N GLY A 68 9.79 20.67 12.98
CA GLY A 68 9.26 20.87 11.63
C GLY A 68 8.63 19.63 10.99
N LEU A 69 8.69 18.46 11.64
CA LEU A 69 8.07 17.23 11.14
C LEU A 69 6.68 17.03 11.76
N SER A 70 5.65 16.86 10.92
CA SER A 70 4.29 16.57 11.39
C SER A 70 4.14 15.09 11.75
N ILE A 71 4.26 14.77 13.04
CA ILE A 71 4.16 13.41 13.56
C ILE A 71 2.77 12.80 13.35
N LEU A 72 1.72 13.62 13.36
CA LEU A 72 0.37 13.15 13.08
C LEU A 72 0.25 12.54 11.68
N LEU A 73 0.99 13.07 10.68
CA LEU A 73 1.01 12.48 9.34
C LEU A 73 1.65 11.09 9.33
N PHE A 74 2.70 10.87 10.14
CA PHE A 74 3.33 9.55 10.25
C PHE A 74 2.45 8.55 10.97
N ILE A 75 1.76 8.97 12.04
CA ILE A 75 0.81 8.08 12.75
C ILE A 75 -0.40 7.75 11.87
N ALA A 76 -0.92 8.73 11.13
CA ALA A 76 -2.00 8.52 10.18
C ALA A 76 -1.58 7.60 9.03
N ALA A 77 -0.39 7.81 8.45
CA ALA A 77 0.18 6.95 7.42
C ALA A 77 0.41 5.52 7.93
N PHE A 78 0.99 5.36 9.13
CA PHE A 78 1.15 4.06 9.78
C PHE A 78 -0.20 3.34 9.92
N THR A 79 -1.22 4.04 10.43
CA THR A 79 -2.55 3.45 10.63
C THR A 79 -3.17 3.04 9.31
N GLY A 80 -3.09 3.89 8.27
CA GLY A 80 -3.59 3.58 6.93
C GLY A 80 -2.88 2.38 6.30
N ASN A 81 -1.55 2.36 6.35
CA ASN A 81 -0.72 1.27 5.81
C ASN A 81 -0.95 -0.05 6.56
N LEU A 82 -1.16 0.02 7.88
CA LEU A 82 -1.47 -1.14 8.71
C LEU A 82 -2.85 -1.71 8.35
N LEU A 83 -3.88 -0.86 8.29
CA LEU A 83 -5.22 -1.27 7.91
C LEU A 83 -5.27 -1.83 6.49
N TYR A 84 -4.52 -1.23 5.56
CA TYR A 84 -4.40 -1.73 4.20
C TYR A 84 -3.71 -3.10 4.14
N THR A 85 -2.59 -3.26 4.85
CA THR A 85 -1.88 -4.55 4.95
C THR A 85 -2.79 -5.63 5.51
N ILE A 86 -3.51 -5.33 6.59
CA ILE A 86 -4.50 -6.25 7.18
C ILE A 86 -5.59 -6.57 6.15
N SER A 87 -6.15 -5.57 5.47
CA SER A 87 -7.20 -5.78 4.47
C SER A 87 -6.79 -6.72 3.34
N VAL A 88 -5.54 -6.65 2.88
CA VAL A 88 -5.01 -7.56 1.84
C VAL A 88 -4.86 -8.97 2.40
N LEU A 89 -4.34 -9.12 3.63
CA LEU A 89 -4.13 -10.42 4.26
C LEU A 89 -5.43 -11.10 4.68
N THR A 90 -6.45 -10.34 5.07
CA THR A 90 -7.78 -10.86 5.45
C THR A 90 -8.69 -11.08 4.24
N ASN A 91 -8.23 -10.77 3.02
CA ASN A 91 -9.02 -10.98 1.82
C ASN A 91 -9.30 -12.49 1.63
N PRO A 92 -10.54 -12.92 1.34
CA PRO A 92 -10.84 -14.33 1.07
C PRO A 92 -9.96 -14.94 -0.04
N SER A 93 -9.57 -14.13 -1.03
CA SER A 93 -8.65 -14.51 -2.10
C SER A 93 -7.25 -14.88 -1.60
N ALA A 94 -6.87 -14.48 -0.37
CA ALA A 94 -5.60 -14.83 0.26
C ALA A 94 -5.61 -16.22 0.92
N SER A 95 -6.76 -16.87 1.11
CA SER A 95 -6.87 -18.17 1.81
C SER A 95 -7.46 -19.30 0.95
N GLY A 96 -7.85 -19.02 -0.29
CA GLY A 96 -8.48 -19.98 -1.21
C GLY A 96 -7.55 -20.57 -2.28
N GLU A 97 -8.15 -21.33 -3.20
CA GLU A 97 -7.50 -21.80 -4.42
C GLU A 97 -7.09 -20.59 -5.28
N GLY A 98 -5.79 -20.47 -5.58
CA GLY A 98 -5.23 -19.27 -6.23
C GLY A 98 -4.61 -18.24 -5.27
N SER A 99 -4.62 -18.49 -3.95
CA SER A 99 -3.99 -17.63 -2.93
C SER A 99 -2.55 -17.21 -3.29
N ARG A 100 -1.73 -18.15 -3.77
CA ARG A 100 -0.35 -17.87 -4.17
C ARG A 100 -0.26 -16.81 -5.28
N ALA A 101 -1.14 -16.89 -6.28
CA ALA A 101 -1.16 -15.93 -7.39
C ALA A 101 -1.64 -14.56 -6.92
N TYR A 102 -2.69 -14.52 -6.08
CA TYR A 102 -3.17 -13.27 -5.48
C TYR A 102 -2.11 -12.58 -4.63
N LEU A 103 -1.43 -13.35 -3.77
CA LEU A 103 -0.37 -12.82 -2.90
C LEU A 103 0.80 -12.31 -3.73
N GLN A 104 1.21 -13.02 -4.78
CA GLN A 104 2.29 -12.58 -5.67
C GLN A 104 1.99 -11.25 -6.37
N GLU A 105 0.75 -11.04 -6.83
CA GLU A 105 0.33 -9.77 -7.42
C GLU A 105 0.20 -8.66 -6.35
N SER A 106 -0.12 -9.04 -5.10
CA SER A 106 -0.24 -8.11 -3.98
C SER A 106 1.11 -7.79 -3.29
N LEU A 107 2.17 -8.55 -3.56
CA LEU A 107 3.49 -8.39 -2.94
C LEU A 107 4.07 -6.98 -2.99
N PRO A 108 4.10 -6.25 -4.13
CA PRO A 108 4.65 -4.89 -4.15
C PRO A 108 3.89 -3.96 -3.19
N PHE A 109 2.57 -4.12 -3.09
CA PHE A 109 1.74 -3.32 -2.18
C PHE A 109 1.96 -3.71 -0.72
N LEU A 110 2.08 -5.00 -0.41
CA LEU A 110 2.39 -5.51 0.93
C LEU A 110 3.79 -5.09 1.39
N LEU A 111 4.78 -5.11 0.50
CA LEU A 111 6.13 -4.63 0.80
C LEU A 111 6.13 -3.11 1.00
N GLY A 112 5.48 -2.35 0.13
CA GLY A 112 5.40 -0.89 0.26
C GLY A 112 4.70 -0.45 1.55
N SER A 113 3.51 -0.98 1.81
CA SER A 113 2.73 -0.62 3.01
C SER A 113 3.26 -1.26 4.29
N GLY A 114 3.52 -2.57 4.29
CA GLY A 114 4.04 -3.28 5.46
C GLY A 114 5.49 -2.92 5.80
N GLY A 115 6.35 -2.76 4.79
CA GLY A 115 7.75 -2.35 4.98
C GLY A 115 7.88 -0.94 5.55
N THR A 116 6.99 -0.02 5.18
CA THR A 116 6.98 1.35 5.73
C THR A 116 6.56 1.41 7.20
N LEU A 117 5.83 0.44 7.73
CA LEU A 117 5.44 0.40 9.15
C LEU A 117 6.66 0.42 10.07
N VAL A 118 7.73 -0.31 9.73
CA VAL A 118 8.97 -0.34 10.53
C VAL A 118 9.61 1.05 10.55
N PHE A 119 9.67 1.73 9.40
CA PHE A 119 10.24 3.06 9.29
C PHE A 119 9.40 4.12 10.01
N ASP A 120 8.07 4.05 9.90
CA ASP A 120 7.17 4.96 10.60
C ASP A 120 7.31 4.80 12.13
N LEU A 121 7.44 3.56 12.63
CA LEU A 121 7.71 3.29 14.05
C LEU A 121 9.06 3.86 14.50
N ILE A 122 10.11 3.75 13.66
CA ILE A 122 11.43 4.36 13.96
C ILE A 122 11.30 5.88 14.09
N ILE A 123 10.56 6.54 13.19
CA ILE A 123 10.36 7.99 13.22
C ILE A 123 9.57 8.41 14.47
N VAL A 124 8.52 7.66 14.83
CA VAL A 124 7.77 7.90 16.07
C VAL A 124 8.66 7.70 17.31
N ALA A 125 9.51 6.67 17.31
CA ALA A 125 10.47 6.44 18.40
C ALA A 125 11.51 7.57 18.52
N GLN A 126 12.05 8.02 17.38
CA GLN A 126 12.94 9.18 17.30
C GLN A 126 12.29 10.43 17.90
N TRP A 127 11.02 10.67 17.58
CA TRP A 127 10.27 11.78 18.15
C TRP A 127 10.08 11.67 19.66
N MET A 128 9.71 10.49 20.17
CA MET A 128 9.59 10.29 21.62
C MET A 128 10.91 10.53 22.36
N ALA A 129 12.04 10.12 21.78
CA ALA A 129 13.36 10.27 22.38
C ALA A 129 13.83 11.73 22.42
N TRP A 130 13.65 12.49 21.35
CA TRP A 130 14.14 13.87 21.28
C TRP A 130 13.16 14.93 21.78
N ARG A 131 11.86 14.64 21.84
CA ARG A 131 10.88 15.51 22.53
C ARG A 131 11.25 15.74 24.00
N LYS A 132 11.80 14.72 24.67
CA LYS A 132 12.21 14.81 26.08
C LYS A 132 13.45 15.68 26.30
N LYS A 133 14.33 15.82 25.30
CA LYS A 133 15.55 16.63 25.42
C LYS A 133 15.30 18.13 25.26
N GLY A 134 14.23 18.51 24.53
CA GLY A 134 13.85 19.91 24.36
C GLY A 134 13.28 20.59 25.60
N VAL A 135 12.73 19.81 26.55
CA VAL A 135 12.17 20.34 27.82
C VAL A 135 13.21 20.40 28.94
N ALA A 136 14.27 19.58 28.88
CA ALA A 136 15.30 19.53 29.93
C ALA A 136 16.35 20.66 29.82
N LEU A 137 16.28 21.50 28.78
CA LEU A 137 17.22 22.61 28.52
C LEU A 137 16.51 23.96 28.36
N ALA A 138 15.22 24.04 28.69
CA ALA A 138 14.42 25.27 28.64
C ALA A 138 14.12 25.77 30.06
#